data_AF-A0A2E2UE23-F1
#
_entry.id   AF-A0A2E2UE23-F1
#
_cell.length_a   1.000
_cell.length_b   1.000
_cell.length_c   1.000
_cell.angle_alpha   90.00
_cell.angle_beta   90.00
_cell.angle_gamma   90.00
#
_symmetry.space_group_name_H-M   'P 1'
#
loop_
_entity.id
_entity.type
_entity.pdbx_description
1 polymer ?
#
loop_
_entity_poly.entity_id
_entity_poly.type
_entity_poly.pdbx_seq_one_letter_code
_entity_poly.pdbx_strand_id
1 'polypeptide(L)'
;MSPELCAEIISQKTNWNIEQVHDDLFLLKSPQGDYKVETDAEIIKKMSKEATEGEGDSFSNIIREGFDSLKGTIVPIELVSPPLPLDKISELDQICEDLHKRGAKGTQDSFNYAFGLHLNPQVKQLDHVHILKNLQAFIILSDWLHDQIKIDTTRRLTGFAKDFPKDYAKKIIQTNYKPSQTEFIDDYLSFNPTRNRSLDMLPLLKFIDPDRVTNIVDDTRVKSRPTYHYRLPNCMLGSPFWSINTEWKRWKKVEWLAENDVYLEGATEAFNQVKLKNSFSNNEWIAILNTLIMESE
;
A
#
# COMPACT_ATOMS: atom_id res chain seq x y z
N MET A 1 15.31 4.03 -15.68
CA MET A 1 14.54 3.09 -16.52
C MET A 1 13.31 3.83 -17.01
N SER A 2 12.82 3.60 -18.23
CA SER A 2 11.55 4.13 -18.76
C SER A 2 10.43 3.07 -18.65
N PRO A 3 9.14 3.46 -18.70
CA PRO A 3 8.03 2.50 -18.75
C PRO A 3 8.14 1.53 -19.92
N GLU A 4 8.55 2.01 -21.10
CA GLU A 4 8.78 1.19 -22.29
C GLU A 4 9.82 0.09 -22.01
N LEU A 5 11.01 0.47 -21.51
CA LEU A 5 12.06 -0.50 -21.19
C LEU A 5 11.61 -1.49 -20.12
N CYS A 6 10.84 -1.04 -19.12
CA CYS A 6 10.25 -1.93 -18.11
C CYS A 6 9.31 -2.95 -18.77
N ALA A 7 8.42 -2.52 -19.67
CA ALA A 7 7.52 -3.39 -20.41
C ALA A 7 8.28 -4.39 -21.31
N GLU A 8 9.32 -3.93 -22.01
CA GLU A 8 10.19 -4.78 -22.83
C GLU A 8 10.90 -5.87 -22.02
N ILE A 9 11.45 -5.52 -20.86
CA ILE A 9 12.12 -6.49 -19.97
C ILE A 9 11.13 -7.56 -19.52
N ILE A 10 9.92 -7.16 -19.13
CA ILE A 10 8.88 -8.11 -18.69
C ILE A 10 8.48 -9.00 -19.86
N SER A 11 8.18 -8.40 -21.03
CA SER A 11 7.79 -9.14 -22.24
C SER A 11 8.86 -10.15 -22.68
N GLN A 12 10.15 -9.80 -22.64
CA GLN A 12 11.25 -10.73 -22.95
C GLN A 12 11.28 -11.95 -22.03
N LYS A 13 10.89 -11.78 -20.77
CA LYS A 13 10.86 -12.86 -19.79
C LYS A 13 9.61 -13.73 -19.91
N THR A 14 8.45 -13.11 -20.15
CA THR A 14 7.14 -13.78 -20.06
C THR A 14 6.54 -14.14 -21.42
N ASN A 15 7.08 -13.59 -22.51
CA ASN A 15 6.50 -13.60 -23.86
C ASN A 15 5.10 -12.95 -23.94
N TRP A 16 4.76 -12.05 -23.02
CA TRP A 16 3.52 -11.28 -23.07
C TRP A 16 3.59 -10.20 -24.14
N ASN A 17 2.49 -10.01 -24.87
CA ASN A 17 2.40 -8.97 -25.89
C ASN A 17 2.32 -7.59 -25.24
N ILE A 18 3.08 -6.64 -25.76
CA ILE A 18 3.02 -5.23 -25.36
C ILE A 18 2.01 -4.52 -26.26
N GLU A 19 1.06 -3.82 -25.64
CA GLU A 19 0.21 -2.82 -26.28
C GLU A 19 0.58 -1.45 -25.70
N GLN A 20 1.08 -0.56 -26.55
CA GLN A 20 1.31 0.84 -26.16
C GLN A 20 -0.02 1.59 -26.26
N VAL A 21 -0.49 2.14 -25.13
CA VAL A 21 -1.71 2.97 -25.09
C VAL A 21 -1.36 4.44 -25.35
N HIS A 22 -0.28 4.92 -24.72
CA HIS A 22 0.40 6.19 -25.00
C HIS A 22 1.84 6.13 -24.45
N ASP A 23 2.65 7.18 -24.66
CA ASP A 23 4.10 7.18 -24.38
C ASP A 23 4.49 6.82 -22.93
N ASP A 24 3.60 7.10 -21.98
CA ASP A 24 3.78 6.86 -20.55
C ASP A 24 2.97 5.66 -20.02
N LEU A 25 2.29 4.89 -20.87
CA LEU A 25 1.40 3.80 -20.48
C LEU A 25 1.45 2.62 -21.46
N PHE A 26 1.88 1.48 -20.92
CA PHE A 26 1.97 0.21 -21.63
C PHE A 26 1.11 -0.85 -20.94
N LEU A 27 0.41 -1.64 -21.73
CA LEU A 27 -0.30 -2.83 -21.28
C LEU A 27 0.43 -4.08 -21.73
N LEU A 28 0.70 -4.98 -20.80
CA LEU A 28 1.27 -6.30 -21.06
C LEU A 28 0.15 -7.34 -20.96
N LYS A 29 -0.18 -7.97 -22.09
CA LYS A 29 -1.25 -8.97 -22.19
C LYS A 29 -0.79 -10.31 -21.62
N SER A 30 -1.16 -10.58 -20.37
CA SER A 30 -0.89 -11.87 -19.71
C SER A 30 -2.12 -12.78 -19.73
N PRO A 31 -1.96 -14.11 -19.49
CA PRO A 31 -3.10 -15.01 -19.29
C PRO A 31 -3.98 -14.64 -18.08
N GLN A 32 -3.47 -13.87 -17.12
CA GLN A 32 -4.21 -13.43 -15.93
C GLN A 32 -4.95 -12.09 -16.13
N GLY A 33 -4.78 -11.47 -17.29
CA GLY A 33 -5.28 -10.13 -17.61
C GLY A 33 -4.15 -9.13 -17.87
N ASP A 34 -4.52 -7.87 -18.03
CA ASP A 34 -3.57 -6.84 -18.43
C ASP A 34 -2.75 -6.36 -17.24
N TYR A 35 -1.43 -6.47 -17.36
CA TYR A 35 -0.51 -5.74 -16.49
C TYR A 35 -0.31 -4.34 -17.06
N LYS A 36 -0.22 -3.35 -16.19
CA LYS A 36 -0.03 -1.96 -16.55
C LYS A 36 1.35 -1.49 -16.12
N VAL A 37 2.08 -0.86 -17.03
CA VAL A 37 3.36 -0.19 -16.74
C VAL A 37 3.19 1.27 -17.09
N GLU A 38 3.32 2.15 -16.09
CA GLU A 38 3.16 3.59 -16.31
C GLU A 38 4.14 4.41 -15.46
N THR A 39 4.44 5.64 -15.89
CA THR A 39 5.04 6.62 -14.98
C THR A 39 4.02 7.12 -13.96
N ASP A 40 4.44 7.39 -12.73
CA ASP A 40 3.56 7.95 -11.70
C ASP A 40 3.02 9.33 -12.12
N ALA A 41 1.74 9.35 -12.53
CA ALA A 41 1.08 10.54 -13.04
C ALA A 41 0.87 11.63 -11.96
N GLU A 42 0.90 11.30 -10.67
CA GLU A 42 0.81 12.32 -9.61
C GLU A 42 2.09 13.13 -9.52
N ILE A 43 3.25 12.48 -9.65
CA ILE A 43 4.55 13.16 -9.67
C ILE A 43 4.67 14.03 -10.91
N ILE A 44 4.25 13.53 -12.08
CA ILE A 44 4.20 14.33 -13.31
C ILE A 44 3.27 15.54 -13.14
N LYS A 45 2.06 15.36 -12.59
CA LYS A 45 1.11 16.47 -12.36
C LYS A 45 1.62 17.49 -11.34
N LYS A 46 2.26 17.04 -10.28
CA LYS A 46 2.83 17.93 -9.25
C LYS A 46 4.00 18.72 -9.83
N MET A 47 4.89 18.06 -10.57
CA MET A 47 6.02 18.69 -11.26
C MET A 47 5.54 19.67 -12.35
N SER A 48 4.49 19.33 -13.10
CA SER A 48 3.87 20.20 -14.10
C SER A 48 3.23 21.45 -13.49
N LYS A 49 2.59 21.33 -12.32
CA LYS A 49 2.08 22.47 -11.55
C LYS A 49 3.20 23.38 -11.04
N GLU A 50 4.29 22.81 -10.53
CA GLU A 50 5.45 23.57 -10.05
C GLU A 50 6.18 24.27 -11.22
N ALA A 51 6.22 23.67 -12.41
CA ALA A 51 6.80 24.26 -13.61
C ALA A 51 5.92 25.36 -14.24
N THR A 52 4.60 25.24 -14.19
CA THR A 52 3.65 26.23 -14.77
C THR A 52 3.49 27.50 -13.93
N GLU A 53 3.91 27.49 -12.66
CA GLU A 53 4.04 28.70 -11.84
C GLU A 53 5.27 29.56 -12.23
N GLY A 54 6.13 29.07 -13.13
CA GLY A 54 7.22 29.81 -13.77
C GLY A 54 7.03 29.94 -15.29
N GLU A 55 6.38 31.03 -15.71
CA GLU A 55 6.19 31.51 -17.10
C GLU A 55 5.46 30.58 -18.09
N GLY A 56 4.43 31.14 -18.74
CA GLY A 56 3.51 30.43 -19.61
C GLY A 56 4.07 30.18 -21.01
N ASP A 57 3.98 28.92 -21.46
CA ASP A 57 3.71 28.60 -22.86
C ASP A 57 3.16 27.16 -23.00
N SER A 58 2.68 26.79 -24.19
CA SER A 58 1.90 25.57 -24.50
C SER A 58 2.32 24.26 -23.80
N PHE A 59 1.32 23.57 -23.23
CA PHE A 59 1.39 22.30 -22.47
C PHE A 59 2.26 21.20 -23.12
N SER A 60 2.33 21.14 -24.45
CA SER A 60 3.11 20.13 -25.18
C SER A 60 4.61 20.42 -25.24
N ASN A 61 5.00 21.70 -25.23
CA ASN A 61 6.41 22.10 -25.33
C ASN A 61 7.07 22.16 -23.94
N ILE A 62 6.31 22.54 -22.90
CA ILE A 62 6.80 22.49 -21.51
C ILE A 62 7.08 21.06 -21.05
N ILE A 63 6.27 20.07 -21.45
CA ILE A 63 6.56 18.67 -21.09
C ILE A 63 7.87 18.22 -21.75
N ARG A 64 8.16 18.64 -22.98
CA ARG A 64 9.37 18.20 -23.69
C ARG A 64 10.64 18.97 -23.26
N GLU A 65 10.54 20.28 -23.05
CA GLU A 65 11.66 21.13 -22.63
C GLU A 65 11.86 21.15 -21.10
N GLY A 66 10.80 20.92 -20.33
CA GLY A 66 10.85 20.72 -18.88
C GLY A 66 11.46 19.38 -18.46
N PHE A 67 11.46 18.38 -19.35
CA PHE A 67 12.25 17.16 -19.18
C PHE A 67 13.75 17.41 -19.32
N ASP A 68 14.16 18.31 -20.23
CA ASP A 68 15.57 18.68 -20.44
C ASP A 68 16.11 19.63 -19.37
N SER A 69 15.27 20.48 -18.78
CA SER A 69 15.66 21.40 -17.69
C SER A 69 15.84 20.70 -16.33
N LEU A 70 15.42 19.44 -16.21
CA LEU A 70 15.49 18.64 -14.98
C LEU A 70 16.47 17.47 -15.12
N LYS A 71 17.74 17.79 -15.37
CA LYS A 71 18.86 16.88 -15.10
C LYS A 71 18.86 16.48 -13.62
N GLY A 72 18.14 15.41 -13.26
CA GLY A 72 18.25 14.77 -11.95
C GLY A 72 16.96 14.25 -11.28
N THR A 73 15.76 14.56 -11.78
CA THR A 73 14.51 14.12 -11.12
C THR A 73 14.07 12.75 -11.64
N ILE A 74 14.04 11.75 -10.75
CA ILE A 74 13.62 10.39 -11.08
C ILE A 74 12.11 10.29 -10.94
N VAL A 75 11.42 10.05 -12.06
CA VAL A 75 9.99 9.72 -12.07
C VAL A 75 9.84 8.21 -11.81
N PRO A 76 9.08 7.78 -10.78
CA PRO A 76 8.85 6.36 -10.52
C PRO A 76 8.05 5.71 -11.64
N ILE A 77 8.31 4.42 -11.87
CA ILE A 77 7.50 3.56 -12.73
C ILE A 77 6.64 2.68 -11.83
N GLU A 78 5.34 2.66 -12.09
CA GLU A 78 4.40 1.76 -11.45
C GLU A 78 4.14 0.54 -12.35
N LEU A 79 4.31 -0.65 -11.78
CA LEU A 79 3.88 -1.92 -12.36
C LEU A 79 2.64 -2.40 -11.59
N VAL A 80 1.49 -2.41 -12.25
CA VAL A 80 0.21 -2.84 -11.66
C VAL A 80 -0.22 -4.15 -12.31
N SER A 81 -0.42 -5.19 -11.51
CA SER A 81 -0.97 -6.46 -11.99
C SER A 81 -2.50 -6.44 -12.06
N PRO A 82 -3.12 -7.32 -12.86
CA PRO A 82 -4.51 -7.71 -12.60
C PRO A 82 -4.62 -8.40 -11.23
N PRO A 83 -5.83 -8.72 -10.75
CA PRO A 83 -5.99 -9.64 -9.62
C PRO A 83 -5.30 -10.98 -9.91
N LEU A 84 -4.47 -11.46 -8.98
CA LEU A 84 -3.69 -12.68 -9.16
C LEU A 84 -4.01 -13.73 -8.09
N PRO A 85 -3.99 -15.03 -8.46
CA PRO A 85 -3.96 -16.10 -7.48
C PRO A 85 -2.59 -16.18 -6.79
N LEU A 86 -2.55 -16.79 -5.60
CA LEU A 86 -1.35 -16.78 -4.73
C LEU A 86 -0.14 -17.51 -5.32
N ASP A 87 -0.35 -18.51 -6.16
CA ASP A 87 0.70 -19.25 -6.86
C ASP A 87 1.47 -18.38 -7.86
N LYS A 88 0.93 -17.21 -8.23
CA LYS A 88 1.57 -16.24 -9.14
C LYS A 88 2.49 -15.23 -8.45
N ILE A 89 2.51 -15.19 -7.12
CA ILE A 89 3.42 -14.28 -6.40
C ILE A 89 4.89 -14.56 -6.76
N SER A 90 5.27 -15.84 -6.92
CA SER A 90 6.64 -16.21 -7.30
C SER A 90 7.04 -15.72 -8.68
N GLU A 91 6.09 -15.59 -9.60
CA GLU A 91 6.31 -15.04 -10.95
C GLU A 91 6.61 -13.53 -10.87
N LEU A 92 5.89 -12.80 -10.01
CA LEU A 92 6.16 -11.38 -9.76
C LEU A 92 7.53 -11.14 -9.11
N ASP A 93 7.94 -12.01 -8.17
CA ASP A 93 9.25 -11.93 -7.53
C ASP A 93 10.38 -12.09 -8.56
N GLN A 94 10.21 -13.00 -9.54
CA GLN A 94 11.17 -13.15 -10.65
C GLN A 94 11.20 -11.93 -11.57
N ILE A 95 10.04 -11.34 -11.87
CA ILE A 95 9.96 -10.09 -12.63
C ILE A 95 10.72 -8.97 -11.91
N CYS A 96 10.54 -8.83 -10.59
CA CYS A 96 11.25 -7.83 -9.79
C CYS A 96 12.77 -8.04 -9.84
N GLU A 97 13.24 -9.29 -9.78
CA GLU A 97 14.66 -9.64 -9.89
C GLU A 97 15.23 -9.30 -11.27
N ASP A 98 14.52 -9.62 -12.34
CA ASP A 98 14.96 -9.35 -13.72
C ASP A 98 14.99 -7.84 -14.01
N LEU A 99 13.99 -7.08 -13.53
CA LEU A 99 14.00 -5.62 -13.57
C LEU A 99 15.21 -5.05 -12.82
N HIS A 100 15.51 -5.57 -11.63
CA HIS A 100 16.67 -5.13 -10.85
C HIS A 100 18.00 -5.40 -11.59
N LYS A 101 18.18 -6.59 -12.17
CA LYS A 101 19.36 -6.94 -12.99
C LYS A 101 19.55 -6.01 -14.19
N ARG A 102 18.47 -5.40 -14.67
CA ARG A 102 18.45 -4.42 -15.78
C ARG A 102 18.51 -2.96 -15.29
N GLY A 103 18.81 -2.73 -14.01
CA GLY A 103 19.05 -1.40 -13.45
C GLY A 103 17.84 -0.74 -12.78
N ALA A 104 16.74 -1.46 -12.54
CA ALA A 104 15.67 -0.96 -11.70
C ALA A 104 16.14 -0.78 -10.25
N LYS A 105 15.67 0.30 -9.63
CA LYS A 105 16.10 0.79 -8.31
C LYS A 105 14.98 0.61 -7.30
N GLY A 106 15.34 0.21 -6.09
CA GLY A 106 14.42 0.09 -4.95
C GLY A 106 14.54 1.28 -4.00
N THR A 107 13.65 1.34 -3.00
CA THR A 107 13.61 2.38 -1.96
C THR A 107 14.98 2.62 -1.29
N GLN A 108 15.80 1.57 -1.14
CA GLN A 108 17.11 1.62 -0.48
C GLN A 108 18.23 2.26 -1.31
N ASP A 109 18.02 2.46 -2.61
CA ASP A 109 19.05 3.01 -3.49
C ASP A 109 19.24 4.53 -3.33
N SER A 110 18.30 5.24 -2.72
CA SER A 110 18.42 6.67 -2.40
C SER A 110 17.41 7.08 -1.33
N PHE A 111 17.82 7.95 -0.41
CA PHE A 111 16.93 8.54 0.60
C PHE A 111 15.71 9.24 -0.01
N ASN A 112 15.84 9.77 -1.23
CA ASN A 112 14.74 10.46 -1.90
C ASN A 112 13.73 9.48 -2.57
N TYR A 113 13.99 8.17 -2.60
CA TYR A 113 13.09 7.21 -3.21
C TYR A 113 12.02 6.78 -2.21
N ALA A 114 10.79 7.26 -2.41
CA ALA A 114 9.62 6.84 -1.64
C ALA A 114 8.85 5.70 -2.33
N PHE A 115 9.54 4.79 -3.03
CA PHE A 115 8.90 3.66 -3.71
C PHE A 115 8.22 2.72 -2.70
N GLY A 116 7.03 2.25 -3.03
CA GLY A 116 6.24 1.38 -2.18
C GLY A 116 5.67 0.20 -2.95
N LEU A 117 5.38 -0.88 -2.23
CA LEU A 117 4.57 -1.98 -2.74
C LEU A 117 3.16 -1.82 -2.16
N HIS A 118 2.15 -1.83 -3.04
CA HIS A 118 0.75 -1.86 -2.63
C HIS A 118 0.20 -3.27 -2.83
N LEU A 119 -0.08 -3.97 -1.75
CA LEU A 119 -0.83 -5.22 -1.81
C LEU A 119 -2.32 -4.91 -1.73
N ASN A 120 -3.09 -5.63 -2.53
CA ASN A 120 -4.55 -5.57 -2.51
C ASN A 120 -5.14 -6.95 -2.19
N PRO A 121 -5.02 -7.42 -0.92
CA PRO A 121 -5.64 -8.66 -0.48
C PRO A 121 -7.16 -8.58 -0.60
N GLN A 122 -7.74 -9.50 -1.35
CA GLN A 122 -9.19 -9.62 -1.50
C GLN A 122 -9.83 -9.90 -0.14
N VAL A 123 -10.93 -9.21 0.16
CA VAL A 123 -11.68 -9.43 1.39
C VAL A 123 -12.37 -10.80 1.34
N LYS A 124 -12.18 -11.63 2.37
CA LYS A 124 -12.77 -12.98 2.47
C LYS A 124 -14.28 -12.94 2.69
N GLN A 125 -14.76 -12.02 3.53
CA GLN A 125 -16.17 -11.82 3.84
C GLN A 125 -16.52 -10.34 3.88
N LEU A 126 -17.57 -9.94 3.15
CA LEU A 126 -17.98 -8.54 2.98
C LEU A 126 -18.83 -8.00 4.15
N ASP A 127 -18.92 -8.71 5.26
CA ASP A 127 -19.58 -8.20 6.45
C ASP A 127 -18.63 -7.32 7.29
N HIS A 128 -19.20 -6.26 7.88
CA HIS A 128 -18.45 -5.31 8.68
C HIS A 128 -17.79 -5.92 9.92
N VAL A 129 -18.29 -7.05 10.46
CA VAL A 129 -17.71 -7.69 11.64
C VAL A 129 -16.36 -8.31 11.27
N HIS A 130 -16.31 -9.06 10.17
CA HIS A 130 -15.07 -9.62 9.63
C HIS A 130 -14.07 -8.52 9.23
N ILE A 131 -14.55 -7.46 8.56
CA ILE A 131 -13.70 -6.33 8.15
C ILE A 131 -13.13 -5.60 9.37
N LEU A 132 -13.95 -5.37 10.40
CA LEU A 132 -13.52 -4.74 11.65
C LEU A 132 -12.43 -5.56 12.34
N LYS A 133 -12.57 -6.88 12.43
CA LYS A 133 -11.53 -7.76 13.02
C LYS A 133 -10.20 -7.64 12.29
N ASN A 134 -10.21 -7.60 10.95
CA ASN A 134 -8.99 -7.41 10.15
C ASN A 134 -8.36 -6.03 10.37
N LEU A 135 -9.18 -4.98 10.47
CA LEU A 135 -8.70 -3.63 10.76
C LEU A 135 -8.12 -3.52 12.18
N GLN A 136 -8.77 -4.13 13.18
CA GLN A 136 -8.27 -4.20 14.55
C GLN A 136 -6.94 -4.96 14.61
N ALA A 137 -6.85 -6.14 13.99
CA ALA A 137 -5.63 -6.93 13.89
C ALA A 137 -4.49 -6.12 13.23
N PHE A 138 -4.79 -5.39 12.16
CA PHE A 138 -3.82 -4.53 11.50
C PHE A 138 -3.29 -3.43 12.42
N ILE A 139 -4.18 -2.74 13.16
CA ILE A 139 -3.79 -1.69 14.09
C ILE A 139 -2.93 -2.24 15.23
N ILE A 140 -3.32 -3.38 15.81
CA ILE A 140 -2.58 -4.07 16.87
C ILE A 140 -1.18 -4.44 16.39
N LEU A 141 -1.07 -5.00 15.18
CA LEU A 141 0.19 -5.44 14.59
C LEU A 141 1.00 -4.32 13.95
N SER A 142 0.53 -3.07 13.93
CA SER A 142 1.20 -1.99 13.19
C SER A 142 2.67 -1.83 13.61
N ASP A 143 2.95 -1.73 14.91
CA ASP A 143 4.34 -1.57 15.38
C ASP A 143 5.25 -2.75 14.99
N TRP A 144 4.70 -3.97 15.01
CA TRP A 144 5.42 -5.16 14.55
C TRP A 144 5.66 -5.11 13.04
N LEU A 145 4.66 -4.77 12.24
CA LEU A 145 4.81 -4.61 10.79
C LEU A 145 5.86 -3.56 10.45
N HIS A 146 5.84 -2.42 11.13
CA HIS A 146 6.85 -1.36 10.99
C HIS A 146 8.26 -1.84 11.30
N ASP A 147 8.42 -2.63 12.37
CA ASP A 147 9.71 -3.22 12.74
C ASP A 147 10.19 -4.26 11.72
N GLN A 148 9.29 -5.12 11.22
CA GLN A 148 9.64 -6.16 10.25
C GLN A 148 9.97 -5.59 8.87
N ILE A 149 9.22 -4.58 8.42
CA ILE A 149 9.44 -3.92 7.12
C ILE A 149 10.69 -3.03 7.15
N LYS A 150 11.15 -2.62 8.35
CA LYS A 150 12.22 -1.63 8.54
C LYS A 150 11.95 -0.38 7.69
N ILE A 151 10.76 0.20 7.88
CA ILE A 151 10.32 1.35 7.08
C ILE A 151 11.37 2.45 7.14
N ASP A 152 11.80 2.92 5.96
CA ASP A 152 12.82 3.95 5.84
C ASP A 152 12.39 5.19 6.63
N THR A 153 13.34 5.73 7.41
CA THR A 153 13.15 6.96 8.19
C THR A 153 12.62 8.09 7.30
N THR A 154 13.00 8.11 6.02
CA THR A 154 12.54 9.10 5.05
C THR A 154 11.04 9.02 4.78
N ARG A 155 10.43 7.81 4.69
CA ARG A 155 8.96 7.68 4.55
C ARG A 155 8.22 8.15 5.80
N ARG A 156 8.80 7.95 6.99
CA ARG A 156 8.24 8.50 8.24
C ARG A 156 8.25 10.02 8.24
N LEU A 157 9.27 10.64 7.64
CA LEU A 157 9.40 12.10 7.51
C LEU A 157 8.50 12.68 6.41
N THR A 158 8.32 12.00 5.27
CA THR A 158 7.48 12.48 4.15
C THR A 158 5.98 12.32 4.42
N GLY A 159 5.60 11.55 5.45
CA GLY A 159 4.21 11.40 5.86
C GLY A 159 3.36 10.61 4.87
N PHE A 160 3.95 9.71 4.08
CA PHE A 160 3.26 8.80 3.19
C PHE A 160 2.89 7.49 3.91
N ALA A 161 1.70 6.96 3.65
CA ALA A 161 1.15 5.75 4.28
C ALA A 161 1.12 5.85 5.83
N LYS A 162 0.51 6.93 6.35
CA LYS A 162 0.46 7.22 7.79
C LYS A 162 -0.27 6.13 8.59
N ASP A 163 0.13 5.95 9.85
CA ASP A 163 -0.65 5.16 10.78
C ASP A 163 -2.01 5.78 11.09
N PHE A 164 -2.88 4.96 11.69
CA PHE A 164 -4.19 5.40 12.15
C PHE A 164 -4.08 6.42 13.30
N PRO A 165 -4.98 7.42 13.36
CA PRO A 165 -5.06 8.33 14.50
C PRO A 165 -5.21 7.56 15.81
N LYS A 166 -4.50 7.99 16.86
CA LYS A 166 -4.53 7.30 18.17
C LYS A 166 -5.95 7.18 18.73
N ASP A 167 -6.77 8.21 18.56
CA ASP A 167 -8.14 8.20 19.09
C ASP A 167 -9.07 7.26 18.30
N TYR A 168 -8.81 7.09 16.99
CA TYR A 168 -9.51 6.08 16.19
C TYR A 168 -9.12 4.66 16.64
N ALA A 169 -7.81 4.39 16.78
CA ALA A 169 -7.32 3.13 17.29
C ALA A 169 -7.90 2.82 18.68
N LYS A 170 -7.89 3.79 19.60
CA LYS A 170 -8.52 3.64 20.93
C LYS A 170 -9.99 3.24 20.82
N LYS A 171 -10.75 3.93 19.97
CA LYS A 171 -12.18 3.71 19.82
C LYS A 171 -12.48 2.31 19.29
N ILE A 172 -11.84 1.88 18.21
CA ILE A 172 -12.21 0.59 17.58
C ILE A 172 -11.64 -0.62 18.32
N ILE A 173 -10.61 -0.46 19.15
CA ILE A 173 -10.00 -1.53 19.96
C ILE A 173 -10.75 -1.74 21.29
N GLN A 174 -11.80 -0.96 21.61
CA GLN A 174 -12.61 -1.24 22.80
C GLN A 174 -13.39 -2.55 22.63
N THR A 175 -13.41 -3.41 23.65
CA THR A 175 -14.11 -4.72 23.62
C THR A 175 -15.62 -4.59 23.46
N ASN A 176 -16.19 -3.44 23.84
CA ASN A 176 -17.60 -3.13 23.66
C ASN A 176 -17.91 -2.37 22.35
N TYR A 177 -16.91 -2.11 21.50
CA TYR A 177 -17.11 -1.51 20.18
C TYR A 177 -17.70 -2.54 19.21
N LYS A 178 -19.02 -2.59 19.16
CA LYS A 178 -19.81 -3.48 18.30
C LYS A 178 -20.75 -2.64 17.43
N PRO A 179 -20.20 -1.84 16.50
CA PRO A 179 -20.99 -0.92 15.70
C PRO A 179 -21.87 -1.67 14.71
N SER A 180 -22.95 -1.03 14.26
CA SER A 180 -23.56 -1.39 12.99
C SER A 180 -22.61 -1.11 11.81
N GLN A 181 -22.88 -1.68 10.63
CA GLN A 181 -22.10 -1.38 9.42
C GLN A 181 -22.05 0.13 9.13
N THR A 182 -23.17 0.82 9.31
CA THR A 182 -23.28 2.27 9.13
C THR A 182 -22.34 3.03 10.06
N GLU A 183 -22.42 2.73 11.36
CA GLU A 183 -21.56 3.39 12.37
C GLU A 183 -20.08 3.08 12.14
N PHE A 184 -19.74 1.85 11.73
CA PHE A 184 -18.36 1.48 11.37
C PHE A 184 -17.81 2.35 10.23
N ILE A 185 -18.59 2.53 9.16
CA ILE A 185 -18.17 3.35 8.01
C ILE A 185 -18.08 4.82 8.40
N ASP A 186 -19.08 5.34 9.11
CA ASP A 186 -19.11 6.75 9.57
C ASP A 186 -17.95 7.07 10.51
N ASP A 187 -17.65 6.16 11.45
CA ASP A 187 -16.50 6.27 12.33
C ASP A 187 -15.19 6.22 11.54
N TYR A 188 -15.04 5.33 10.54
CA TYR A 188 -13.84 5.35 9.70
C TYR A 188 -13.70 6.68 8.98
N LEU A 189 -14.75 7.17 8.32
CA LEU A 189 -14.72 8.39 7.51
C LEU A 189 -14.49 9.64 8.36
N SER A 190 -15.01 9.69 9.59
CA SER A 190 -14.79 10.80 10.52
C SER A 190 -13.30 10.95 10.89
N PHE A 191 -12.60 9.84 11.12
CA PHE A 191 -11.20 9.86 11.54
C PHE A 191 -10.20 9.74 10.38
N ASN A 192 -10.63 9.15 9.25
CA ASN A 192 -9.77 8.79 8.12
C ASN A 192 -10.38 9.17 6.75
N PRO A 193 -10.77 10.44 6.51
CA PRO A 193 -11.29 10.89 5.22
C PRO A 193 -10.16 11.09 4.18
N THR A 194 -9.23 10.14 4.09
CA THR A 194 -8.04 10.24 3.24
C THR A 194 -7.50 8.88 2.85
N ARG A 195 -6.98 8.77 1.63
CA ARG A 195 -6.24 7.57 1.21
C ARG A 195 -4.93 7.40 1.98
N ASN A 196 -4.37 8.48 2.56
CA ASN A 196 -3.04 8.47 3.16
C ASN A 196 -3.01 7.74 4.51
N ARG A 197 -3.14 6.42 4.44
CA ARG A 197 -3.05 5.45 5.52
C ARG A 197 -2.20 4.25 5.11
N SER A 198 -1.56 3.62 6.09
CA SER A 198 -0.81 2.37 5.92
C SER A 198 -1.71 1.21 5.48
N LEU A 199 -2.97 1.24 5.90
CA LEU A 199 -4.08 0.47 5.37
C LEU A 199 -5.20 1.42 4.98
N ASP A 200 -5.43 1.60 3.68
CA ASP A 200 -6.47 2.47 3.14
C ASP A 200 -7.76 1.65 2.94
N MET A 201 -8.79 1.94 3.73
CA MET A 201 -10.07 1.24 3.63
C MET A 201 -11.02 1.89 2.62
N LEU A 202 -10.74 3.10 2.11
CA LEU A 202 -11.69 3.83 1.26
C LEU A 202 -12.12 3.04 0.01
N PRO A 203 -11.24 2.30 -0.68
CA PRO A 203 -11.66 1.45 -1.80
C PRO A 203 -12.72 0.41 -1.42
N LEU A 204 -12.56 -0.25 -0.27
CA LEU A 204 -13.49 -1.25 0.25
C LEU A 204 -14.77 -0.60 0.75
N LEU A 205 -14.67 0.48 1.52
CA LEU A 205 -15.86 1.16 2.03
C LEU A 205 -16.71 1.74 0.89
N LYS A 206 -16.06 2.22 -0.19
CA LYS A 206 -16.76 2.68 -1.40
C LYS A 206 -17.41 1.52 -2.18
N PHE A 207 -16.87 0.31 -2.07
CA PHE A 207 -17.49 -0.89 -2.62
C PHE A 207 -18.74 -1.29 -1.84
N ILE A 208 -18.76 -1.06 -0.52
CA ILE A 208 -19.88 -1.38 0.36
C ILE A 208 -20.98 -0.31 0.31
N ASP A 209 -20.61 0.97 0.45
CA ASP A 209 -21.52 2.11 0.49
C ASP A 209 -20.89 3.30 -0.28
N PRO A 210 -21.08 3.35 -1.62
CA PRO A 210 -20.44 4.35 -2.46
C PRO A 210 -20.89 5.78 -2.15
N ASP A 211 -22.17 5.97 -1.80
CA ASP A 211 -22.75 7.29 -1.54
C ASP A 211 -22.15 7.88 -0.27
N ARG A 212 -22.07 7.10 0.81
CA ARG A 212 -21.50 7.55 2.09
C ARG A 212 -20.04 7.97 1.95
N VAL A 213 -19.24 7.22 1.19
CA VAL A 213 -17.83 7.60 0.95
C VAL A 213 -17.74 8.84 0.06
N THR A 214 -18.51 8.91 -1.02
CA THR A 214 -18.44 10.02 -1.98
C THR A 214 -18.93 11.34 -1.37
N ASN A 215 -19.84 11.28 -0.38
CA ASN A 215 -20.30 12.46 0.35
C ASN A 215 -19.25 13.08 1.27
N ILE A 216 -18.22 12.32 1.68
CA ILE A 216 -17.18 12.77 2.62
C ILE A 216 -15.82 12.94 1.92
N VAL A 217 -15.52 12.11 0.93
CA VAL A 217 -14.21 12.04 0.27
C VAL A 217 -14.33 12.42 -1.20
N ASP A 218 -13.91 13.64 -1.51
CA ASP A 218 -13.73 14.10 -2.89
C ASP A 218 -12.32 13.76 -3.41
N ASP A 219 -12.09 12.47 -3.72
CA ASP A 219 -10.86 12.01 -4.33
C ASP A 219 -11.16 10.97 -5.44
N THR A 220 -11.00 11.39 -6.69
CA THR A 220 -11.25 10.56 -7.89
C THR A 220 -10.35 9.32 -7.98
N ARG A 221 -9.25 9.28 -7.22
CA ARG A 221 -8.32 8.15 -7.12
C ARG A 221 -8.85 7.03 -6.22
N VAL A 222 -9.88 7.29 -5.42
CA VAL A 222 -10.60 6.24 -4.66
C VAL A 222 -11.45 5.44 -5.64
N LYS A 223 -10.88 4.36 -6.15
CA LYS A 223 -11.56 3.38 -7.00
C LYS A 223 -12.20 2.31 -6.12
N SER A 224 -13.48 2.01 -6.38
CA SER A 224 -14.23 0.98 -5.66
C SER A 224 -13.69 -0.40 -5.98
N ARG A 225 -13.34 -1.18 -4.95
CA ARG A 225 -12.88 -2.57 -5.10
C ARG A 225 -12.96 -3.34 -3.77
N PRO A 226 -13.29 -4.65 -3.78
CA PRO A 226 -13.46 -5.46 -2.57
C PRO A 226 -12.12 -5.96 -2.01
N THR A 227 -11.24 -5.04 -1.62
CA THR A 227 -9.89 -5.35 -1.15
C THR A 227 -9.46 -4.44 -0.02
N TYR A 228 -8.62 -4.96 0.86
CA TYR A 228 -7.79 -4.14 1.74
C TYR A 228 -6.72 -3.44 0.88
N HIS A 229 -6.56 -2.12 0.96
CA HIS A 229 -5.50 -1.43 0.22
C HIS A 229 -4.29 -1.23 1.14
N TYR A 230 -3.41 -2.22 1.17
CA TYR A 230 -2.27 -2.29 2.09
C TYR A 230 -1.04 -1.61 1.46
N ARG A 231 -0.62 -0.47 2.04
CA ARG A 231 0.34 0.47 1.44
C ARG A 231 1.63 0.64 2.26
N LEU A 232 1.74 -0.09 3.36
CA LEU A 232 2.88 -0.01 4.26
C LEU A 232 4.20 -0.54 3.66
N PRO A 233 4.22 -1.66 2.91
CA PRO A 233 5.47 -2.24 2.44
C PRO A 233 6.33 -1.30 1.58
N ASN A 234 7.65 -1.43 1.69
CA ASN A 234 8.60 -0.79 0.78
C ASN A 234 8.71 -1.60 -0.52
N CYS A 235 9.32 -1.01 -1.56
CA CYS A 235 9.75 -1.73 -2.76
C CYS A 235 11.28 -1.81 -2.77
N MET A 236 11.86 -2.84 -2.13
CA MET A 236 13.31 -2.97 -1.95
C MET A 236 13.95 -3.90 -3.00
N LEU A 237 13.82 -3.54 -4.28
CA LEU A 237 14.35 -4.34 -5.40
C LEU A 237 15.83 -4.71 -5.20
N GLY A 238 16.17 -6.00 -5.31
CA GLY A 238 17.53 -6.50 -5.15
C GLY A 238 17.96 -6.80 -3.70
N SER A 239 17.15 -6.47 -2.70
CA SER A 239 17.42 -6.88 -1.32
C SER A 239 17.14 -8.39 -1.14
N PRO A 240 18.07 -9.18 -0.55
CA PRO A 240 17.81 -10.59 -0.26
C PRO A 240 16.78 -10.80 0.85
N PHE A 241 16.41 -9.74 1.57
CA PHE A 241 15.43 -9.75 2.66
C PHE A 241 14.06 -9.20 2.24
N TRP A 242 13.85 -8.97 0.94
CA TRP A 242 12.62 -8.43 0.41
C TRP A 242 12.12 -9.27 -0.76
N SER A 243 10.81 -9.52 -0.76
CA SER A 243 10.08 -10.05 -1.89
C SER A 243 8.59 -9.77 -1.68
N ILE A 244 7.80 -9.78 -2.74
CA ILE A 244 6.34 -9.68 -2.65
C ILE A 244 5.79 -10.83 -1.80
N ASN A 245 6.36 -12.04 -1.91
CA ASN A 245 6.01 -13.16 -1.04
C ASN A 245 6.29 -12.89 0.44
N THR A 246 7.38 -12.19 0.77
CA THR A 246 7.71 -11.82 2.15
C THR A 246 6.68 -10.85 2.70
N GLU A 247 6.30 -9.83 1.94
CA GLU A 247 5.27 -8.86 2.34
C GLU A 247 3.88 -9.50 2.43
N TRP A 248 3.58 -10.44 1.53
CA TRP A 248 2.36 -11.25 1.60
C TRP A 248 2.30 -12.10 2.86
N LYS A 249 3.40 -12.75 3.26
CA LYS A 249 3.47 -13.50 4.53
C LYS A 249 3.21 -12.61 5.75
N ARG A 250 3.65 -11.35 5.73
CA ARG A 250 3.34 -10.37 6.79
C ARG A 250 1.86 -10.03 6.82
N TRP A 251 1.24 -9.81 5.65
CA TRP A 251 -0.21 -9.63 5.57
C TRP A 251 -0.98 -10.83 6.14
N LYS A 252 -0.56 -12.07 5.83
CA LYS A 252 -1.20 -13.27 6.39
C LYS A 252 -1.19 -13.33 7.92
N LYS A 253 -0.24 -12.66 8.61
CA LYS A 253 -0.26 -12.56 10.08
C LYS A 253 -1.41 -11.68 10.57
N VAL A 254 -1.79 -10.65 9.81
CA VAL A 254 -2.98 -9.83 10.07
C VAL A 254 -4.24 -10.66 9.94
N GLU A 255 -4.38 -11.41 8.83
CA GLU A 255 -5.54 -12.27 8.62
C GLU A 255 -5.62 -13.37 9.68
N TRP A 256 -4.49 -14.00 10.02
CA TRP A 256 -4.43 -15.00 11.07
C TRP A 256 -4.94 -14.44 12.40
N LEU A 257 -4.43 -13.27 12.82
CA LEU A 257 -4.89 -12.68 14.09
C LEU A 257 -6.38 -12.35 14.04
N ALA A 258 -6.88 -11.83 12.92
CA ALA A 258 -8.29 -11.50 12.73
C ALA A 258 -9.22 -12.73 12.74
N GLU A 259 -8.70 -13.90 12.34
CA GLU A 259 -9.44 -15.17 12.28
C GLU A 259 -9.39 -15.97 13.59
N ASN A 260 -8.53 -15.60 14.54
CA ASN A 260 -8.40 -16.29 15.81
C ASN A 260 -8.94 -15.43 16.97
N ASP A 261 -10.22 -15.60 17.29
CA ASP A 261 -10.94 -14.77 18.27
C ASP A 261 -10.25 -14.70 19.64
N VAL A 262 -9.77 -15.83 20.17
CA VAL A 262 -9.06 -15.89 21.46
C VAL A 262 -7.79 -15.02 21.43
N TYR A 263 -7.01 -15.09 20.36
CA TYR A 263 -5.78 -14.32 20.21
C TYR A 263 -6.07 -12.84 19.95
N LEU A 264 -7.10 -12.53 19.14
CA LEU A 264 -7.51 -11.15 18.89
C LEU A 264 -8.01 -10.48 20.17
N GLU A 265 -8.84 -11.15 20.97
CA GLU A 265 -9.34 -10.65 22.25
C GLU A 265 -8.19 -10.40 23.23
N GLY A 266 -7.28 -11.37 23.39
CA GLY A 266 -6.09 -11.21 24.24
C GLY A 266 -5.18 -10.06 23.79
N ALA A 267 -4.94 -9.94 22.49
CA ALA A 267 -4.12 -8.87 21.92
C ALA A 267 -4.80 -7.49 22.05
N THR A 268 -6.12 -7.43 21.92
CA THR A 268 -6.94 -6.23 22.12
C THR A 268 -6.85 -5.74 23.57
N GLU A 269 -6.99 -6.64 24.54
CA GLU A 269 -6.87 -6.32 25.97
C GLU A 269 -5.45 -5.85 26.29
N ALA A 270 -4.43 -6.57 25.82
CA ALA A 270 -3.03 -6.17 25.97
C ALA A 270 -2.78 -4.78 25.36
N PHE A 271 -3.24 -4.52 24.13
CA PHE A 271 -3.08 -3.22 23.47
C PHE A 271 -3.73 -2.07 24.26
N ASN A 272 -4.94 -2.27 24.79
CA ASN A 272 -5.64 -1.30 25.63
C ASN A 272 -4.92 -1.02 26.95
N GLN A 273 -4.41 -2.06 27.61
CA GLN A 273 -3.73 -1.92 28.90
C GLN A 273 -2.31 -1.32 28.76
N VAL A 274 -1.60 -1.73 27.72
CA VAL A 274 -0.16 -1.49 27.56
C VAL A 274 0.11 -0.27 26.69
N LYS A 275 -0.38 -0.29 25.45
CA LYS A 275 -0.01 0.68 24.42
C LYS A 275 -0.76 1.99 24.57
N LEU A 276 -2.07 1.91 24.78
CA LEU A 276 -2.93 3.10 24.85
C LEU A 276 -2.79 3.87 26.16
N LYS A 277 -2.33 3.21 27.23
CA LYS A 277 -1.99 3.84 28.52
C LYS A 277 -0.52 4.24 28.64
N ASN A 278 0.25 4.21 27.55
CA ASN A 278 1.69 4.51 27.50
C ASN A 278 2.52 3.78 28.59
N SER A 279 2.12 2.58 28.98
CA SER A 279 2.74 1.85 30.10
C SER A 279 4.00 1.09 29.71
N PHE A 280 4.30 1.00 28.40
CA PHE A 280 5.46 0.30 27.87
C PHE A 280 6.15 1.10 26.75
N SER A 281 7.44 0.83 26.58
CA SER A 281 8.21 1.23 25.41
C SER A 281 7.74 0.48 24.16
N ASN A 282 8.06 1.03 22.98
CA ASN A 282 7.74 0.39 21.71
C ASN A 282 8.37 -1.00 21.57
N ASN A 283 9.57 -1.18 22.11
CA ASN A 283 10.32 -2.44 22.02
C ASN A 283 9.68 -3.55 22.84
N GLU A 284 9.16 -3.24 24.03
CA GLU A 284 8.46 -4.23 24.86
C GLU A 284 7.14 -4.66 24.20
N TRP A 285 6.42 -3.72 23.58
CA TRP A 285 5.23 -4.06 22.80
C TRP A 285 5.55 -4.99 21.61
N ILE A 286 6.61 -4.70 20.87
CA ILE A 286 7.06 -5.57 19.78
C ILE A 286 7.46 -6.95 20.30
N ALA A 287 8.09 -7.05 21.48
CA ALA A 287 8.43 -8.33 22.08
C ALA A 287 7.18 -9.17 22.41
N ILE A 288 6.12 -8.54 22.96
CA ILE A 288 4.82 -9.20 23.19
C ILE A 288 4.24 -9.70 21.87
N LEU A 289 4.25 -8.86 20.83
CA LEU A 289 3.75 -9.25 19.51
C LEU A 289 4.56 -10.39 18.88
N ASN A 290 5.88 -10.43 19.07
CA ASN A 290 6.70 -11.54 18.58
C ASN A 290 6.27 -12.87 19.21
N THR A 291 5.98 -12.90 20.51
CA THR A 291 5.45 -14.10 21.18
C THR A 291 4.11 -14.52 20.57
N LEU A 292 3.20 -13.57 20.34
CA LEU A 292 1.89 -13.83 19.72
C LEU A 292 2.05 -14.37 18.29
N ILE A 293 2.96 -13.80 17.49
CA ILE A 293 3.18 -14.21 16.10
C ILE A 293 3.90 -15.55 16.01
N MET A 294 4.75 -15.93 16.98
CA MET A 294 5.36 -17.27 16.99
C MET A 294 4.32 -18.40 17.06
N GLU A 295 3.15 -18.15 17.67
CA GLU A 295 2.04 -19.13 17.73
C GLU A 295 1.28 -19.27 16.40
N SER A 296 1.61 -18.47 15.39
CA SER A 296 0.99 -18.45 14.06
C SER A 296 1.86 -19.09 12.96
N GLU A 297 2.98 -19.71 13.34
CA GLU A 297 3.86 -20.50 12.46
C GLU A 297 3.55 -22.00 12.57
#